data_AF-A0A8J4M326-F1
#
_entry.id   AF-A0A8J4M326-F1
#
_cell.length_a   1.000
_cell.length_b   1.000
_cell.length_c   1.000
_cell.angle_alpha   90.00
_cell.angle_beta   90.00
_cell.angle_gamma   90.00
#
_symmetry.space_group_name_H-M   'P 1'
#
loop_
_entity.id
_entity.type
_entity.pdbx_description
1 polymer ?
#
loop_
_entity_poly.entity_id
_entity_poly.type
_entity_poly.pdbx_seq_one_letter_code
_entity_poly.pdbx_strand_id
1 'polypeptide(L)'
;MLDDYGLIRVAEREAAYRYAVVAPQCPADLMWPDIRQSTLSILDAVIKKHAIDKGRVFLTGFSMGGNGVWDLAAKTNGIFAAAAPIAGWYNKDEAVHLTSIPIWAFHCEEDDVVPITETESMVQALTDHKGSPRFTRYQGFGHQHSVMYETYSNPALYTWFERNRIDS
;
A
#
# COMPACT_ATOMS: atom_id res chain seq x y z
N MET A 1 -19.80 7.88 2.61
CA MET A 1 -18.85 8.22 1.53
C MET A 1 -17.50 8.52 2.19
N LEU A 2 -16.39 8.28 1.49
CA LEU A 2 -15.01 8.40 2.01
C LEU A 2 -14.45 9.82 1.91
N ASP A 3 -15.30 10.79 1.58
CA ASP A 3 -15.02 12.21 1.51
C ASP A 3 -14.38 12.62 2.86
N ASP A 4 -13.15 13.15 2.83
CA ASP A 4 -12.24 13.46 3.98
C ASP A 4 -11.28 12.37 4.51
N TYR A 5 -11.12 11.21 3.87
CA TYR A 5 -10.11 10.21 4.28
C TYR A 5 -9.19 9.73 3.15
N GLY A 6 -8.01 9.23 3.53
CA GLY A 6 -7.06 8.55 2.64
C GLY A 6 -6.55 9.41 1.47
N LEU A 7 -6.24 8.74 0.36
CA LEU A 7 -5.76 9.40 -0.87
C LEU A 7 -6.82 10.28 -1.55
N ILE A 8 -8.12 10.01 -1.34
CA ILE A 8 -9.20 10.84 -1.91
C ILE A 8 -9.11 12.26 -1.33
N ARG A 9 -8.91 12.38 -0.01
CA ARG A 9 -8.69 13.67 0.65
C ARG A 9 -7.50 14.44 0.05
N VAL A 10 -6.41 13.74 -0.28
CA VAL A 10 -5.23 14.37 -0.90
C VAL A 10 -5.56 14.83 -2.32
N ALA A 11 -6.16 13.95 -3.12
CA ALA A 11 -6.53 14.23 -4.50
C ALA A 11 -7.47 15.44 -4.64
N GLU A 12 -8.40 15.63 -3.69
CA GLU A 12 -9.33 16.76 -3.69
C GLU A 12 -8.68 18.08 -3.27
N ARG A 13 -7.62 18.04 -2.46
CA ARG A 13 -7.00 19.23 -1.86
C ARG A 13 -5.76 19.70 -2.62
N GLU A 14 -5.11 18.81 -3.35
CA GLU A 14 -3.91 19.12 -4.12
C GLU A 14 -4.24 19.34 -5.60
N ALA A 15 -4.28 20.61 -6.03
CA ALA A 15 -4.56 20.96 -7.44
C ALA A 15 -3.56 20.36 -8.44
N ALA A 16 -2.38 19.95 -7.99
CA ALA A 16 -1.34 19.31 -8.79
C ALA A 16 -1.37 17.78 -8.72
N TYR A 17 -2.36 17.17 -8.08
CA TYR A 17 -2.45 15.72 -7.94
C TYR A 17 -2.72 15.06 -9.30
N ARG A 18 -1.78 14.22 -9.76
CA ARG A 18 -1.79 13.62 -11.12
C ARG A 18 -2.15 12.14 -11.17
N TYR A 19 -2.64 11.58 -10.07
CA TYR A 19 -2.99 10.17 -9.99
C TYR A 19 -4.47 9.97 -10.16
N ALA A 20 -4.85 8.94 -10.92
CA ALA A 20 -6.17 8.34 -10.76
C ALA A 20 -6.17 7.50 -9.48
N VAL A 21 -7.16 7.72 -8.61
CA VAL A 21 -7.31 6.97 -7.35
C VAL A 21 -8.43 5.96 -7.53
N VAL A 22 -8.13 4.68 -7.24
CA VAL A 22 -9.12 3.60 -7.19
C VAL A 22 -9.23 3.15 -5.73
N ALA A 23 -10.38 3.40 -5.11
CA ALA A 23 -10.67 3.02 -3.73
C ALA A 23 -11.83 2.01 -3.70
N PRO A 24 -11.55 0.72 -3.95
CA PRO A 24 -12.58 -0.32 -3.84
C PRO A 24 -13.08 -0.41 -2.39
N GLN A 25 -14.28 -0.97 -2.20
CA GLN A 25 -14.84 -1.21 -0.88
C GLN A 25 -14.85 -2.71 -0.59
N CYS A 26 -14.26 -3.12 0.53
CA CYS A 26 -14.37 -4.49 1.03
C CYS A 26 -15.72 -4.66 1.77
N PRO A 27 -16.49 -5.74 1.50
CA PRO A 27 -17.65 -6.09 2.31
C PRO A 27 -17.28 -6.28 3.79
N ALA A 28 -18.22 -5.95 4.69
CA ALA A 28 -17.96 -5.90 6.13
C ALA A 28 -17.63 -7.25 6.77
N ASP A 29 -18.01 -8.35 6.12
CA ASP A 29 -17.82 -9.74 6.56
C ASP A 29 -16.63 -10.43 5.89
N LEU A 30 -15.85 -9.70 5.09
CA LEU A 30 -14.72 -10.23 4.33
C LEU A 30 -13.42 -9.45 4.60
N MET A 31 -12.31 -10.08 4.27
CA MET A 31 -10.97 -9.47 4.26
C MET A 31 -10.53 -9.21 2.82
N TRP A 32 -9.54 -8.32 2.63
CA TRP A 32 -8.98 -8.04 1.30
C TRP A 32 -8.48 -9.28 0.55
N PRO A 33 -7.83 -10.28 1.19
CA PRO A 33 -7.48 -11.52 0.51
C PRO A 33 -8.67 -12.29 -0.05
N ASP A 34 -9.85 -12.25 0.61
CA ASP A 34 -11.06 -12.95 0.17
C ASP A 34 -11.62 -12.35 -1.13
N ILE A 35 -11.45 -11.04 -1.32
CA ILE A 35 -11.95 -10.31 -2.49
C ILE A 35 -10.84 -9.92 -3.49
N ARG A 36 -9.66 -10.53 -3.40
CA ARG A 36 -8.50 -10.19 -4.22
C ARG A 36 -8.84 -10.14 -5.71
N GLN A 37 -9.50 -11.18 -6.23
CA GLN A 37 -9.84 -11.27 -7.65
C GLN A 37 -10.77 -10.15 -8.10
N SER A 38 -11.79 -9.82 -7.28
CA SER A 38 -12.71 -8.72 -7.57
C SER A 38 -12.00 -7.36 -7.55
N THR A 39 -11.09 -7.15 -6.60
CA THR A 39 -10.27 -5.94 -6.53
C THR A 39 -9.40 -5.76 -7.80
N LEU A 40 -8.77 -6.83 -8.27
CA LEU A 40 -7.98 -6.81 -9.50
C LEU A 40 -8.84 -6.58 -10.75
N SER A 41 -10.05 -7.15 -10.80
CA SER A 41 -10.99 -6.91 -11.90
C SER A 41 -11.45 -5.46 -11.96
N ILE A 42 -11.67 -4.82 -10.80
CA ILE A 42 -12.00 -3.38 -10.73
C ILE A 42 -10.81 -2.55 -11.25
N LEU A 43 -9.59 -2.85 -10.80
CA LEU A 43 -8.38 -2.19 -11.26
C LEU A 43 -8.22 -2.29 -12.78
N ASP A 44 -8.33 -3.49 -13.34
CA ASP A 44 -8.22 -3.72 -14.79
C ASP A 44 -9.30 -2.96 -15.58
N ALA A 45 -10.53 -2.92 -15.08
CA ALA A 45 -11.61 -2.15 -15.69
C ALA A 45 -11.31 -0.64 -15.70
N VAL A 46 -10.78 -0.09 -14.61
CA VAL A 46 -10.38 1.33 -14.54
C VAL A 46 -9.23 1.62 -15.50
N ILE A 47 -8.20 0.77 -15.50
CA ILE A 47 -7.04 0.92 -16.39
C ILE A 47 -7.48 0.96 -17.85
N LYS A 48 -8.34 0.02 -18.25
CA LYS A 48 -8.88 -0.06 -19.62
C LYS A 48 -9.74 1.15 -19.97
N LYS A 49 -10.62 1.58 -19.05
CA LYS A 49 -11.57 2.67 -19.30
C LYS A 49 -10.90 4.04 -19.38
N HIS A 50 -9.84 4.27 -18.60
CA HIS A 50 -9.23 5.59 -18.45
C HIS A 50 -7.83 5.71 -19.07
N ALA A 51 -7.39 4.70 -19.84
CA ALA A 51 -6.08 4.66 -20.51
C ALA A 51 -4.91 4.93 -19.54
N ILE A 52 -4.98 4.34 -18.33
CA ILE A 52 -3.96 4.49 -17.30
C ILE A 52 -2.66 3.81 -17.73
N ASP A 53 -1.52 4.46 -17.45
CA ASP A 53 -0.18 3.89 -17.65
C ASP A 53 0.02 2.66 -16.75
N LYS A 54 -0.01 1.47 -17.36
CA LYS A 54 0.16 0.18 -16.65
C LYS A 54 1.54 0.02 -16.01
N GLY A 55 2.56 0.74 -16.50
CA GLY A 55 3.89 0.73 -15.91
C GLY A 55 3.96 1.49 -14.60
N ARG A 56 2.94 2.29 -14.25
CA ARG A 56 2.88 3.17 -13.07
C ARG A 56 1.60 2.99 -12.27
N VAL A 57 1.36 1.74 -11.86
CA VAL A 57 0.29 1.38 -10.92
C VAL A 57 0.92 1.17 -9.55
N PHE A 58 0.44 1.89 -8.54
CA PHE A 58 0.96 1.84 -7.17
C PHE A 58 -0.10 1.34 -6.19
N LEU A 59 0.33 0.66 -5.12
CA LEU A 59 -0.56 0.04 -4.15
C LEU A 59 -0.31 0.60 -2.75
N THR A 60 -1.36 0.99 -2.04
CA THR A 60 -1.27 1.43 -0.63
C THR A 60 -2.58 1.24 0.10
N GLY A 61 -2.53 1.21 1.43
CA GLY A 61 -3.66 0.96 2.31
C GLY A 61 -3.22 0.95 3.77
N PHE A 62 -4.17 1.22 4.67
CA PHE A 62 -3.96 1.33 6.12
C PHE A 62 -4.66 0.20 6.87
N SER A 63 -4.04 -0.31 7.95
CA SER A 63 -4.62 -1.32 8.85
C SER A 63 -4.99 -2.62 8.10
N MET A 64 -6.26 -3.01 8.08
CA MET A 64 -6.75 -4.09 7.21
C MET A 64 -6.35 -3.88 5.74
N GLY A 65 -6.40 -2.63 5.25
CA GLY A 65 -5.89 -2.28 3.93
C GLY A 65 -4.37 -2.45 3.79
N GLY A 66 -3.60 -2.26 4.87
CA GLY A 66 -2.17 -2.55 4.89
C GLY A 66 -1.89 -4.05 4.75
N ASN A 67 -2.68 -4.90 5.41
CA ASN A 67 -2.67 -6.35 5.17
C ASN A 67 -3.02 -6.70 3.71
N GLY A 68 -4.05 -6.05 3.15
CA GLY A 68 -4.41 -6.20 1.74
C GLY A 68 -3.30 -5.80 0.78
N VAL A 69 -2.52 -4.76 1.09
CA VAL A 69 -1.36 -4.34 0.28
C VAL A 69 -0.30 -5.42 0.25
N TRP A 70 0.07 -5.97 1.40
CA TRP A 70 1.03 -7.08 1.48
C TRP A 70 0.56 -8.29 0.69
N ASP A 71 -0.70 -8.68 0.86
CA ASP A 71 -1.31 -9.82 0.18
C ASP A 71 -1.36 -9.66 -1.34
N LEU A 72 -1.91 -8.54 -1.83
CA LEU A 72 -2.00 -8.29 -3.26
C LEU A 72 -0.60 -8.25 -3.87
N ALA A 73 0.33 -7.49 -3.29
CA ALA A 73 1.69 -7.40 -3.82
C ALA A 73 2.38 -8.78 -3.88
N ALA A 74 2.23 -9.61 -2.84
CA ALA A 74 2.86 -10.93 -2.79
C ALA A 74 2.25 -11.93 -3.79
N LYS A 75 0.98 -11.73 -4.16
CA LYS A 75 0.22 -12.68 -4.97
C LYS A 75 0.02 -12.22 -6.42
N THR A 76 0.48 -11.02 -6.78
CA THR A 76 0.32 -10.45 -8.12
C THR A 76 1.58 -9.79 -8.66
N ASN A 77 2.58 -10.61 -8.99
CA ASN A 77 3.81 -10.15 -9.63
C ASN A 77 3.51 -9.44 -10.95
N GLY A 78 4.18 -8.30 -11.17
CA GLY A 78 4.12 -7.55 -12.44
C GLY A 78 2.89 -6.65 -12.62
N ILE A 79 2.06 -6.47 -11.59
CA ILE A 79 0.94 -5.50 -11.64
C ILE A 79 1.34 -4.15 -11.03
N PHE A 80 2.02 -4.17 -9.89
CA PHE A 80 2.32 -2.97 -9.12
C PHE A 80 3.79 -2.59 -9.25
N ALA A 81 4.06 -1.34 -9.64
CA ALA A 81 5.41 -0.79 -9.75
C ALA A 81 6.05 -0.51 -8.39
N ALA A 82 5.24 -0.25 -7.36
CA ALA A 82 5.68 -0.14 -5.97
C ALA A 82 4.48 -0.30 -5.02
N ALA A 83 4.74 -0.72 -3.78
CA ALA A 83 3.72 -0.86 -2.75
C ALA A 83 4.13 -0.19 -1.42
N ALA A 84 3.17 0.48 -0.79
CA ALA A 84 3.31 1.20 0.46
C ALA A 84 2.27 0.75 1.50
N PRO A 85 2.51 -0.36 2.21
CA PRO A 85 1.65 -0.83 3.29
C PRO A 85 1.81 0.05 4.54
N ILE A 86 0.68 0.39 5.18
CA ILE A 86 0.64 1.23 6.38
C ILE A 86 -0.05 0.47 7.51
N ALA A 87 0.62 0.32 8.66
CA ALA A 87 0.09 -0.32 9.86
C ALA A 87 -0.57 -1.70 9.62
N GLY A 88 -0.01 -2.50 8.72
CA GLY A 88 -0.53 -3.80 8.32
C GLY A 88 0.29 -4.98 8.83
N TRP A 89 -0.27 -6.19 8.70
CA TRP A 89 0.38 -7.46 9.01
C TRP A 89 0.36 -8.40 7.80
N TYR A 90 1.24 -9.40 7.77
CA TYR A 90 1.22 -10.46 6.76
C TYR A 90 2.09 -11.66 7.17
N ASN A 91 1.97 -12.78 6.45
CA ASN A 91 2.83 -13.93 6.69
C ASN A 91 4.25 -13.66 6.17
N LYS A 92 5.24 -13.62 7.06
CA LYS A 92 6.65 -13.38 6.71
C LYS A 92 7.24 -14.44 5.76
N ASP A 93 6.71 -15.66 5.77
CA ASP A 93 7.18 -16.73 4.89
C ASP A 93 6.85 -16.44 3.41
N GLU A 94 5.91 -15.51 3.16
CA GLU A 94 5.55 -15.04 1.83
C GLU A 94 6.43 -13.88 1.34
N ALA A 95 7.37 -13.39 2.16
CA ALA A 95 8.23 -12.25 1.81
C ALA A 95 9.09 -12.51 0.56
N VAL A 96 9.44 -13.76 0.27
CA VAL A 96 10.17 -14.14 -0.95
C VAL A 96 9.46 -13.68 -2.22
N HIS A 97 8.12 -13.64 -2.22
CA HIS A 97 7.32 -13.23 -3.38
C HIS A 97 7.26 -11.72 -3.59
N LEU A 98 7.71 -10.94 -2.61
CA LEU A 98 7.69 -9.48 -2.65
C LEU A 98 9.03 -8.86 -3.07
N THR A 99 10.08 -9.67 -3.25
CA THR A 99 11.46 -9.21 -3.49
C THR A 99 11.66 -8.45 -4.80
N SER A 100 10.77 -8.63 -5.78
CA SER A 100 10.81 -7.94 -7.08
C SER A 100 10.05 -6.62 -7.10
N ILE A 101 9.29 -6.30 -6.05
CA ILE A 101 8.48 -5.09 -5.96
C ILE A 101 9.15 -4.14 -4.95
N PRO A 102 9.44 -2.88 -5.33
CA PRO A 102 9.83 -1.85 -4.39
C PRO A 102 8.80 -1.67 -3.28
N ILE A 103 9.22 -1.88 -2.02
CA ILE A 103 8.36 -1.72 -0.84
C ILE A 103 8.84 -0.55 0.02
N TRP A 104 7.90 0.30 0.45
CA TRP A 104 8.12 1.26 1.54
C TRP A 104 7.02 1.13 2.58
N ALA A 105 7.32 0.48 3.70
CA ALA A 105 6.39 0.26 4.80
C ALA A 105 6.37 1.45 5.78
N PHE A 106 5.23 1.63 6.45
CA PHE A 106 4.98 2.70 7.42
C PHE A 106 4.23 2.15 8.64
N HIS A 107 4.65 2.52 9.85
CA HIS A 107 4.01 2.05 11.08
C HIS A 107 4.29 2.99 12.26
N CYS A 108 3.38 3.09 13.23
CA CYS A 108 3.65 3.76 14.51
C CYS A 108 4.28 2.78 15.52
N GLU A 109 5.22 3.24 16.34
CA GLU A 109 5.88 2.39 17.35
C GLU A 109 4.93 1.97 18.47
N GLU A 110 4.00 2.84 18.84
CA GLU A 110 3.02 2.62 19.91
C GLU A 110 1.67 2.09 19.40
N ASP A 111 1.65 1.47 18.22
CA ASP A 111 0.44 0.86 17.65
C ASP A 111 -0.09 -0.25 18.57
N ASP A 112 -1.28 -0.04 19.12
CA ASP A 112 -1.93 -0.88 20.12
C ASP A 112 -2.92 -1.89 19.53
N VAL A 113 -3.12 -1.87 18.20
CA VAL A 113 -4.05 -2.77 17.49
C VAL A 113 -3.29 -3.74 16.60
N VAL A 114 -2.36 -3.24 15.81
CA VAL A 114 -1.45 -4.04 15.00
C VAL A 114 -0.04 -3.75 15.51
N PRO A 115 0.57 -4.63 16.32
CA PRO A 115 1.89 -4.35 16.86
C PRO A 115 2.91 -4.07 15.74
N ILE A 116 3.77 -3.06 15.93
CA ILE A 116 4.82 -2.70 14.95
C ILE A 116 5.69 -3.89 14.54
N THR A 117 5.81 -4.89 15.42
CA THR A 117 6.53 -6.15 15.17
C THR A 117 6.03 -6.91 13.94
N GLU A 118 4.77 -6.71 13.53
CA GLU A 118 4.21 -7.27 12.29
C GLU A 118 4.91 -6.71 11.05
N THR A 119 5.11 -5.40 11.00
CA THR A 119 5.85 -4.76 9.90
C THR A 119 7.35 -5.01 10.02
N GLU A 120 7.91 -5.02 11.23
CA GLU A 120 9.33 -5.36 11.43
C GLU A 120 9.67 -6.76 10.95
N SER A 121 8.81 -7.74 11.24
CA SER A 121 8.98 -9.12 10.79
C SER A 121 8.97 -9.23 9.27
N MET A 122 8.06 -8.51 8.60
CA MET A 122 8.01 -8.46 7.13
C MET A 122 9.25 -7.79 6.52
N VAL A 123 9.68 -6.66 7.08
CA VAL A 123 10.87 -5.92 6.63
C VAL A 123 12.14 -6.76 6.81
N GLN A 124 12.26 -7.47 7.93
CA GLN A 124 13.39 -8.37 8.17
C GLN A 124 13.36 -9.54 7.18
N ALA A 125 12.22 -10.22 7.00
CA ALA A 125 12.11 -11.34 6.07
C ALA A 125 12.40 -10.93 4.62
N LEU A 126 11.94 -9.76 4.19
CA LEU A 126 12.30 -9.17 2.89
C LEU A 126 13.80 -8.97 2.75
N THR A 127 14.45 -8.44 3.78
CA THR A 127 15.91 -8.22 3.82
C THR A 127 16.66 -9.56 3.75
N ASP A 128 16.20 -10.58 4.47
CA ASP A 128 16.79 -11.92 4.48
C ASP A 128 16.73 -12.55 3.08
N HIS A 129 15.63 -12.30 2.35
CA HIS A 129 15.44 -12.69 0.95
C HIS A 129 16.10 -11.74 -0.08
N LYS A 130 17.01 -10.86 0.37
CA LYS A 130 17.77 -9.92 -0.48
C LYS A 130 16.92 -8.83 -1.15
N GLY A 131 15.68 -8.63 -0.68
CA GLY A 131 14.91 -7.43 -0.97
C GLY A 131 15.55 -6.20 -0.32
N SER A 132 15.12 -5.01 -0.73
CA SER A 132 15.59 -3.73 -0.17
C SER A 132 14.42 -2.85 0.26
N PRO A 133 13.61 -3.29 1.25
CA PRO A 133 12.47 -2.51 1.72
C PRO A 133 12.93 -1.22 2.41
N ARG A 134 12.12 -0.18 2.29
CA ARG A 134 12.21 1.01 3.15
C ARG A 134 11.20 0.86 4.29
N PHE A 135 11.54 1.37 5.47
CA PHE A 135 10.63 1.36 6.61
C PHE A 135 10.70 2.70 7.35
N THR A 136 9.57 3.39 7.44
CA THR A 136 9.40 4.59 8.24
C THR A 136 8.61 4.26 9.50
N ARG A 137 9.18 4.63 10.65
CA ARG A 137 8.54 4.51 11.96
C ARG A 137 8.04 5.89 12.39
N TYR A 138 6.80 5.94 12.87
CA TYR A 138 6.20 7.11 13.49
C TYR A 138 6.10 6.92 15.00
N GLN A 139 5.97 8.02 15.74
CA GLN A 139 5.79 8.01 17.19
C GLN A 139 4.60 8.90 17.56
N GLY A 140 3.91 8.54 18.64
CA GLY A 140 2.85 9.36 19.24
C GLY A 140 1.52 9.34 18.50
N PHE A 141 1.33 8.45 17.51
CA PHE A 141 0.07 8.33 16.77
C PHE A 141 -0.76 7.09 17.14
N GLY A 142 -0.16 6.01 17.67
CA GLY A 142 -0.84 4.73 17.89
C GLY A 142 -1.46 4.15 16.60
N HIS A 143 -2.54 3.36 16.71
CA HIS A 143 -3.26 2.83 15.54
C HIS A 143 -4.30 3.80 14.96
N GLN A 144 -3.92 5.06 14.72
CA GLN A 144 -4.86 6.09 14.29
C GLN A 144 -4.70 6.45 12.81
N HIS A 145 -5.75 7.06 12.25
CA HIS A 145 -5.71 7.60 10.89
C HIS A 145 -4.63 8.68 10.69
N SER A 146 -4.09 9.28 11.76
CA SER A 146 -2.93 10.19 11.71
C SER A 146 -1.71 9.56 11.06
N VAL A 147 -1.45 8.26 11.27
CA VAL A 147 -0.36 7.54 10.59
C VAL A 147 -0.56 7.55 9.08
N MET A 148 -1.77 7.24 8.63
CA MET A 148 -2.16 7.29 7.22
C MET A 148 -2.06 8.72 6.67
N TYR A 149 -2.56 9.71 7.41
CA TYR A 149 -2.51 11.12 6.98
C TYR A 149 -1.08 11.63 6.85
N GLU A 150 -0.21 11.35 7.80
CA GLU A 150 1.20 11.74 7.76
C GLU A 150 1.91 11.07 6.58
N THR A 151 1.61 9.79 6.34
CA THR A 151 2.16 9.05 5.20
C THR A 151 1.72 9.65 3.86
N TYR A 152 0.42 9.93 3.69
CA TYR A 152 -0.11 10.47 2.43
C TYR A 152 0.12 11.96 2.24
N SER A 153 0.47 12.70 3.29
CA SER A 153 0.90 14.11 3.18
C SER A 153 2.40 14.25 2.92
N ASN A 154 3.16 13.15 2.95
CA ASN A 154 4.61 13.15 2.71
C ASN A 154 4.93 13.23 1.21
N PRO A 155 5.49 14.34 0.69
CA PRO A 155 5.81 14.48 -0.74
C PRO A 155 6.87 13.48 -1.22
N ALA A 156 7.68 12.94 -0.31
CA ALA A 156 8.68 11.93 -0.63
C ALA A 156 8.04 10.59 -1.03
N LEU A 157 6.83 10.28 -0.57
CA LEU A 157 6.09 9.08 -0.99
C LEU A 157 5.79 9.14 -2.50
N TYR A 158 5.23 10.26 -2.97
CA TYR A 158 4.91 10.46 -4.39
C TYR A 158 6.15 10.54 -5.25
N THR A 159 7.18 11.29 -4.82
CA THR A 159 8.48 11.31 -5.49
C THR A 159 9.08 9.91 -5.61
N TRP A 160 8.90 9.06 -4.58
CA TRP A 160 9.35 7.68 -4.62
C TRP A 160 8.49 6.82 -5.57
N PHE A 161 7.17 6.94 -5.57
CA PHE A 161 6.32 6.27 -6.55
C PHE A 161 6.73 6.62 -7.98
N GLU A 162 6.93 7.89 -8.31
CA GLU A 162 7.29 8.34 -9.66
C GLU A 162 8.63 7.79 -10.19
N ARG A 163 9.54 7.39 -9.29
CA ARG A 163 10.82 6.77 -9.64
C ARG A 163 10.69 5.28 -9.96
N ASN A 164 9.60 4.64 -9.54
CA ASN A 164 9.36 3.22 -9.77
C ASN A 164 8.45 3.03 -10.98
N ARG A 165 8.83 2.11 -11.87
CA ARG A 165 8.02 1.69 -13.02
C ARG A 165 8.31 0.23 -13.35
N ILE A 166 7.33 -0.44 -13.93
CA ILE A 166 7.53 -1.73 -14.59
C ILE A 166 7.88 -1.44 -16.05
N ASP A 167 9.05 -1.90 -16.49
CA ASP A 167 9.43 -1.89 -17.90
C ASP A 167 8.85 -3.12 -18.59
N SER A 168 8.02 -2.87 -19.61
CA SER A 168 7.41 -3.87 -20.48
C SER A 168 8.23 -4.13 -21.73
#